data_AF-A0A2S3UR22-F1
#
_entry.id   AF-A0A2S3UR22-F1
#
_cell.length_a   1.000
_cell.length_b   1.000
_cell.length_c   1.000
_cell.angle_alpha   90.00
_cell.angle_beta   90.00
_cell.angle_gamma   90.00
#
_symmetry.space_group_name_H-M   'P 1'
#
loop_
_entity.id
_entity.type
_entity.pdbx_description
1 polymer ?
#
loop_
_entity_poly.entity_id
_entity_poly.type
_entity_poly.pdbx_seq_one_letter_code
_entity_poly.pdbx_strand_id
1 'polypeptide(L)'
;MQDLPEGDRNMSTGLSSDRQRQEAIASALTDFIEDLKLVDVVDFVAYIRTDQHGNIEELIKTAAELYFKEGSLRYSMAAQADVEWETTPKISLDLEFFNKGAWIYFTVVLAWPDNAVNVSYVEVPDAAGDKVKETELLLDALKDARLR
;
A
#
# COMPACT_ATOMS: atom_id res chain seq x y z
N MET A 1 -35.94 -22.94 -18.69
CA MET A 1 -34.60 -22.62 -18.17
C MET A 1 -34.57 -21.10 -18.11
N GLN A 2 -34.74 -20.53 -16.91
CA GLN A 2 -34.98 -19.10 -16.73
C GLN A 2 -33.61 -18.46 -16.56
N ASP A 3 -33.18 -17.65 -17.54
CA ASP A 3 -31.90 -16.97 -17.51
C ASP A 3 -31.84 -16.02 -16.30
N LEU A 4 -30.88 -16.29 -15.41
CA LEU A 4 -30.56 -15.43 -14.27
C LEU A 4 -30.04 -14.08 -14.79
N PRO A 5 -30.47 -12.94 -14.21
CA PRO A 5 -30.09 -11.62 -14.69
C PRO A 5 -28.56 -11.44 -14.62
N GLU A 6 -27.95 -11.00 -15.71
CA GLU A 6 -26.49 -10.79 -15.84
C GLU A 6 -25.94 -9.75 -14.85
N GLY A 7 -26.80 -8.87 -14.30
CA GLY A 7 -26.41 -7.80 -13.37
C GLY A 7 -25.90 -8.26 -12.00
N ASP A 8 -26.45 -9.35 -11.43
CA ASP A 8 -26.03 -9.84 -10.10
C ASP A 8 -24.67 -10.55 -10.13
N ARG A 9 -24.34 -11.19 -11.27
CA ARG A 9 -23.06 -11.87 -11.47
C ARG A 9 -21.90 -10.88 -11.61
N ASN A 10 -22.13 -9.72 -12.23
CA ASN A 10 -21.07 -8.73 -12.46
C ASN A 10 -20.72 -7.94 -11.18
N MET A 11 -21.72 -7.59 -10.35
CA MET A 11 -21.48 -6.92 -9.05
C MET A 11 -20.78 -7.82 -8.03
N SER A 12 -21.18 -9.10 -7.95
CA SER A 12 -20.52 -10.07 -7.04
C SER A 12 -19.07 -10.35 -7.44
N THR A 13 -18.77 -10.39 -8.75
CA THR A 13 -17.41 -10.56 -9.27
C THR A 13 -16.54 -9.30 -9.08
N GLY A 14 -17.13 -8.10 -9.17
CA GLY A 14 -16.43 -6.84 -8.87
C GLY A 14 -16.01 -6.74 -7.40
N LEU A 15 -16.93 -7.00 -6.48
CA LEU A 15 -16.65 -7.00 -5.04
C LEU A 15 -15.62 -8.05 -4.62
N SER A 16 -15.63 -9.24 -5.25
CA SER A 16 -14.60 -10.25 -4.99
C SER A 16 -13.23 -9.82 -5.49
N SER A 17 -13.17 -9.13 -6.63
CA SER A 17 -11.92 -8.65 -7.22
C SER A 17 -11.32 -7.52 -6.38
N ASP A 18 -12.15 -6.60 -5.87
CA ASP A 18 -11.70 -5.50 -5.01
C ASP A 18 -11.09 -6.02 -3.70
N ARG A 19 -11.77 -6.98 -3.05
CA ARG A 19 -11.24 -7.63 -1.85
C ARG A 19 -9.93 -8.37 -2.14
N GLN A 20 -9.85 -9.09 -3.26
CA GLN A 20 -8.64 -9.78 -3.68
C GLN A 20 -7.46 -8.82 -3.87
N ARG A 21 -7.69 -7.65 -4.49
CA ARG A 21 -6.64 -6.63 -4.65
C ARG A 21 -6.20 -6.05 -3.30
N GLN A 22 -7.14 -5.75 -2.40
CA GLN A 22 -6.84 -5.25 -1.06
C GLN A 22 -6.02 -6.26 -0.24
N GLU A 23 -6.41 -7.53 -0.25
CA GLU A 23 -5.68 -8.61 0.43
C GLU A 23 -4.28 -8.79 -0.15
N ALA A 24 -4.13 -8.73 -1.48
CA ALA A 24 -2.83 -8.84 -2.13
C ALA A 24 -1.90 -7.68 -1.77
N ILE A 25 -2.40 -6.44 -1.77
CA ILE A 25 -1.62 -5.25 -1.41
C ILE A 25 -1.20 -5.33 0.07
N ALA A 26 -2.14 -5.61 0.97
CA ALA A 26 -1.84 -5.72 2.40
C ALA A 26 -0.80 -6.82 2.65
N SER A 27 -1.00 -8.01 2.06
CA SER A 27 -0.08 -9.13 2.22
C SER A 27 1.32 -8.84 1.66
N ALA A 28 1.44 -8.08 0.56
CA ALA A 28 2.73 -7.72 0.00
C ALA A 28 3.52 -6.76 0.90
N LEU A 29 2.82 -5.93 1.69
CA LEU A 29 3.41 -4.89 2.54
C LEU A 29 3.64 -5.33 3.99
N THR A 30 3.06 -6.46 4.44
CA THR A 30 3.12 -6.88 5.84
C THR A 30 4.53 -6.86 6.44
N ASP A 31 5.49 -7.55 5.83
CA ASP A 31 6.85 -7.64 6.39
C ASP A 31 7.55 -6.27 6.41
N PHE A 32 7.30 -5.44 5.38
CA PHE A 32 7.85 -4.10 5.29
C PHE A 32 7.28 -3.17 6.37
N ILE A 33 5.97 -3.27 6.64
CA ILE A 33 5.29 -2.51 7.69
C ILE A 33 5.81 -2.91 9.08
N GLU A 34 6.00 -4.20 9.32
CA GLU A 34 6.56 -4.69 10.58
C GLU A 34 8.01 -4.25 10.79
N ASP A 35 8.83 -4.21 9.72
CA ASP A 35 10.19 -3.67 9.78
C ASP A 35 10.21 -2.16 10.04
N LEU A 36 9.34 -1.38 9.40
CA LEU A 36 9.21 0.06 9.68
C LEU A 36 8.83 0.35 11.13
N LYS A 37 8.08 -0.54 11.79
CA LYS A 37 7.71 -0.39 13.21
C LYS A 37 8.87 -0.67 14.17
N LEU A 38 10.03 -1.10 13.69
CA LEU A 38 11.25 -1.18 14.49
C LEU A 38 11.88 0.21 14.71
N VAL A 39 11.54 1.20 13.89
CA VAL A 39 11.93 2.61 14.10
C VAL A 39 11.13 3.17 15.27
N ASP A 40 11.79 3.95 16.14
CA ASP A 40 11.11 4.60 17.26
C ASP A 40 10.06 5.59 16.73
N VAL A 41 8.85 5.51 17.27
CA VAL A 41 7.76 6.42 16.91
C VAL A 41 8.16 7.89 17.14
N VAL A 42 8.98 8.18 18.15
CA VAL A 42 9.48 9.53 18.45
C VAL A 42 10.31 10.09 17.29
N ASP A 43 11.07 9.25 16.59
CA ASP A 43 11.88 9.68 15.44
C ASP A 43 10.99 10.05 14.26
N PHE A 44 9.96 9.24 13.95
CA PHE A 44 8.97 9.60 12.93
C PHE A 44 8.26 10.91 13.27
N VAL A 45 7.84 11.10 14.52
CA VAL A 45 7.21 12.35 14.97
C VAL A 45 8.15 13.54 14.76
N ALA A 46 9.43 13.41 15.14
CA ALA A 46 10.41 14.46 14.97
C ALA A 46 10.63 14.79 13.49
N TYR A 47 10.83 13.79 12.62
CA TYR A 47 11.03 14.01 11.20
C TYR A 47 9.82 14.69 10.55
N ILE A 48 8.61 14.25 10.86
CA ILE A 48 7.38 14.81 10.30
C ILE A 48 7.17 16.26 10.78
N ARG A 49 7.32 16.51 12.09
CA ARG A 49 7.07 17.85 12.67
C ARG A 49 8.14 18.88 12.30
N THR A 50 9.31 18.42 11.87
CA THR A 50 10.42 19.28 11.43
C THR A 50 10.68 19.21 9.92
N ASP A 51 9.76 18.65 9.15
CA ASP A 51 9.78 18.61 7.69
C ASP A 51 11.03 17.90 7.09
N GLN A 52 11.58 16.93 7.82
CA GLN A 52 12.77 16.15 7.41
C GLN A 52 12.38 14.99 6.48
N HIS A 53 11.73 15.32 5.37
CA HIS A 53 11.24 14.35 4.39
C HIS A 53 12.34 13.47 3.78
N GLY A 54 13.57 14.00 3.60
CA GLY A 54 14.70 13.22 3.11
C GLY A 54 15.11 12.09 4.07
N ASN A 55 14.94 12.27 5.37
CA ASN A 55 15.22 11.22 6.35
C ASN A 55 14.17 10.11 6.29
N ILE A 56 12.89 10.50 6.12
CA ILE A 56 11.78 9.56 5.96
C ILE A 56 11.95 8.77 4.65
N GLU A 57 12.33 9.44 3.56
CA GLU A 57 12.61 8.80 2.27
C GLU A 57 13.70 7.75 2.36
N GLU A 58 14.84 8.09 2.98
CA GLU A 58 15.97 7.16 3.12
C GLU A 58 15.62 5.96 4.01
N LEU A 59 14.86 6.18 5.09
CA LEU A 59 14.35 5.10 5.95
C LEU A 59 13.45 4.15 5.17
N ILE A 60 12.45 4.68 4.46
CA ILE A 60 11.53 3.88 3.64
C ILE A 60 12.28 3.11 2.56
N LYS A 61 13.21 3.78 1.86
CA LYS A 61 14.01 3.17 0.81
C LYS A 61 14.83 1.99 1.35
N THR A 62 15.56 2.21 2.45
CA THR A 62 16.41 1.18 3.07
C THR A 62 15.58 -0.01 3.55
N ALA A 63 14.43 0.24 4.19
CA ALA A 63 13.52 -0.83 4.61
C ALA A 63 12.93 -1.58 3.40
N ALA A 64 12.53 -0.86 2.35
CA ALA A 64 11.94 -1.46 1.15
C ALA A 64 12.91 -2.39 0.41
N GLU A 65 14.21 -2.07 0.36
CA GLU A 65 15.25 -2.88 -0.31
C GLU A 65 15.39 -4.30 0.26
N LEU A 66 14.93 -4.57 1.48
CA LEU A 66 14.93 -5.90 2.07
C LEU A 66 13.83 -6.82 1.52
N TYR A 67 12.76 -6.23 0.97
CA TYR A 67 11.51 -6.94 0.65
C TYR A 67 11.08 -6.78 -0.81
N PHE A 68 11.47 -5.68 -1.45
CA PHE A 68 11.08 -5.32 -2.81
C PHE A 68 12.28 -5.07 -3.71
N LYS A 69 12.10 -5.29 -5.01
CA LYS A 69 13.04 -4.83 -6.04
C LYS A 69 13.20 -3.32 -5.94
N GLU A 70 14.44 -2.87 -6.15
CA GLU A 70 14.80 -1.45 -6.08
C GLU A 70 13.82 -0.56 -6.87
N GLY A 71 13.35 0.52 -6.25
CA GLY A 71 12.44 1.49 -6.86
C GLY A 71 10.96 1.05 -6.94
N SER A 72 10.62 -0.19 -6.61
CA SER A 72 9.23 -0.67 -6.67
C SER A 72 8.31 -0.01 -5.64
N LEU A 73 8.86 0.46 -4.53
CA LEU A 73 8.14 1.12 -3.45
C LEU A 73 8.89 2.40 -3.06
N ARG A 74 8.20 3.54 -3.07
CA ARG A 74 8.81 4.87 -2.84
C ARG A 74 7.94 5.74 -1.95
N TYR A 75 8.57 6.70 -1.28
CA TYR A 75 7.89 7.69 -0.44
C TYR A 75 7.36 8.86 -1.28
N SER A 76 6.10 9.23 -1.08
CA SER A 76 5.40 10.28 -1.86
C SER A 76 5.52 11.68 -1.26
N MET A 77 6.48 11.91 -0.36
CA MET A 77 6.73 13.21 0.29
C MET A 77 5.55 13.77 1.10
N ALA A 78 4.67 12.91 1.59
CA ALA A 78 3.57 13.30 2.47
C ALA A 78 3.49 12.36 3.67
N ALA A 79 3.48 12.93 4.87
CA ALA A 79 3.37 12.18 6.10
C ALA A 79 2.66 13.00 7.19
N GLN A 80 2.02 12.29 8.13
CA GLN A 80 1.30 12.89 9.24
C GLN A 80 1.57 12.11 10.52
N ALA A 81 1.71 12.85 11.63
CA ALA A 81 1.87 12.31 12.96
C ALA A 81 0.71 12.79 13.85
N ASP A 82 -0.21 11.88 14.15
CA ASP A 82 -1.30 12.08 15.10
C ASP A 82 -0.80 11.68 16.49
N VAL A 83 -0.60 12.68 17.36
CA VAL A 83 -0.07 12.50 18.71
C VAL A 83 -0.92 13.31 19.68
N GLU A 84 -1.61 12.61 20.58
CA GLU A 84 -2.44 13.21 21.62
C GLU A 84 -2.09 12.61 22.99
N TRP A 85 -2.59 13.22 24.07
CA TRP A 85 -2.22 12.83 25.43
C TRP A 85 -2.78 11.47 25.87
N GLU A 86 -3.95 11.08 25.36
CA GLU A 86 -4.71 9.93 25.84
C GLU A 86 -4.85 8.81 24.79
N THR A 87 -4.15 8.93 23.66
CA THR A 87 -4.23 7.97 22.54
C THR A 87 -2.85 7.45 22.15
N THR A 88 -2.81 6.24 21.59
CA THR A 88 -1.60 5.72 20.96
C THR A 88 -1.23 6.61 19.78
N PRO A 89 0.05 7.02 19.62
CA PRO A 89 0.48 7.75 18.45
C PRO A 89 0.24 6.95 17.17
N LYS A 90 -0.09 7.66 16.09
CA LYS A 90 -0.29 7.09 14.76
C LYS A 90 0.56 7.87 13.75
N ILE A 91 1.27 7.12 12.91
CA ILE A 91 2.07 7.65 11.81
C ILE A 91 1.41 7.26 10.49
N SER A 92 1.19 8.22 9.62
CA SER A 92 0.71 8.03 8.25
C SER A 92 1.80 8.42 7.27
N LEU A 93 2.14 7.52 6.35
CA LEU A 93 3.16 7.69 5.33
C LEU A 93 2.53 7.42 3.96
N ASP A 94 2.52 8.40 3.07
CA ASP A 94 2.06 8.21 1.71
C ASP A 94 3.16 7.59 0.87
N LEU A 95 2.85 6.46 0.26
CA LEU A 95 3.75 5.69 -0.58
C LEU A 95 3.17 5.53 -1.98
N GLU A 96 4.07 5.28 -2.92
CA GLU A 96 3.74 4.83 -4.26
C GLU A 96 4.42 3.49 -4.54
N PHE A 97 3.66 2.57 -5.14
CA PHE A 97 4.18 1.35 -5.71
C PHE A 97 4.16 1.45 -7.23
N PHE A 98 5.25 1.05 -7.86
CA PHE A 98 5.33 0.90 -9.31
C PHE A 98 6.12 -0.34 -9.69
N ASN A 99 5.46 -1.30 -10.33
CA ASN A 99 6.15 -2.43 -10.96
C ASN A 99 5.31 -2.96 -12.12
N LYS A 100 5.97 -3.46 -13.17
CA LYS A 100 5.31 -4.06 -14.35
C LYS A 100 4.13 -3.23 -14.91
N GLY A 101 4.24 -1.90 -14.90
CA GLY A 101 3.20 -1.01 -15.43
C GLY A 101 1.99 -0.79 -14.51
N ALA A 102 1.95 -1.42 -13.33
CA ALA A 102 0.92 -1.18 -12.32
C ALA A 102 1.39 -0.10 -11.34
N TRP A 103 0.56 0.93 -11.15
CA TRP A 103 0.75 2.00 -10.19
C TRP A 103 -0.26 1.88 -9.06
N ILE A 104 0.20 2.08 -7.82
CA ILE A 104 -0.66 2.15 -6.64
C ILE A 104 -0.20 3.32 -5.79
N TYR A 105 -1.12 4.22 -5.44
CA TYR A 105 -0.90 5.25 -4.43
C TYR A 105 -1.69 4.88 -3.19
N PHE A 106 -1.02 4.88 -2.04
CA PHE A 106 -1.63 4.46 -0.79
C PHE A 106 -0.94 5.08 0.42
N THR A 107 -1.68 5.18 1.52
CA THR A 107 -1.14 5.57 2.81
C THR A 107 -0.95 4.34 3.68
N VAL A 108 0.28 4.13 4.17
CA VAL A 108 0.54 3.19 5.27
C VAL A 108 0.28 3.90 6.59
N VAL A 109 -0.51 3.27 7.44
CA VAL A 109 -0.79 3.72 8.81
C VAL A 109 -0.10 2.77 9.78
N LEU A 110 0.90 3.27 10.50
CA LEU A 110 1.57 2.58 11.58
C LEU A 110 0.87 2.96 12.90
N ALA A 111 0.26 1.98 13.56
CA ALA A 111 -0.47 2.19 14.81
C ALA A 111 -0.49 0.91 15.67
N TRP A 112 -1.02 1.05 16.89
CA TRP A 112 -1.34 -0.06 17.78
C TRP A 112 -2.82 0.04 18.21
N PRO A 113 -3.59 -1.07 18.18
CA PRO A 113 -3.17 -2.44 17.86
C PRO A 113 -2.96 -2.73 16.37
N ASP A 114 -3.71 -2.06 15.50
CA ASP A 114 -3.78 -2.43 14.08
C ASP A 114 -3.14 -1.39 13.17
N ASN A 115 -2.32 -1.87 12.22
CA ASN A 115 -1.85 -1.08 11.09
C ASN A 115 -2.91 -1.06 9.98
N ALA A 116 -2.85 -0.10 9.07
CA ALA A 116 -3.72 -0.07 7.90
C ALA A 116 -2.96 0.30 6.62
N VAL A 117 -3.49 -0.14 5.48
CA VAL A 117 -3.07 0.29 4.15
C VAL A 117 -4.30 0.87 3.44
N ASN A 118 -4.30 2.18 3.27
CA ASN A 118 -5.41 2.90 2.66
C ASN A 118 -5.06 3.20 1.20
N VAL A 119 -5.61 2.41 0.28
CA VAL A 119 -5.39 2.58 -1.16
C VAL A 119 -6.20 3.77 -1.67
N SER A 120 -5.51 4.78 -2.20
CA SER A 120 -6.12 5.99 -2.75
C SER A 120 -6.42 5.85 -4.24
N TYR A 121 -5.51 5.24 -5.00
CA TYR A 121 -5.63 5.10 -6.44
C TYR A 121 -4.84 3.89 -6.96
N VAL A 122 -5.38 3.23 -7.98
CA VAL A 122 -4.74 2.13 -8.72
C VAL A 122 -4.87 2.42 -10.21
N GLU A 123 -3.77 2.28 -10.95
CA GLU A 123 -3.75 2.40 -12.40
C GLU A 123 -2.98 1.24 -13.02
N VAL A 124 -3.62 0.55 -13.96
CA VAL A 124 -3.00 -0.52 -14.76
C VAL A 124 -3.38 -0.29 -16.23
N PRO A 125 -2.62 0.53 -16.97
CA PRO A 125 -3.00 0.93 -18.33
C PRO A 125 -3.24 -0.25 -19.28
N ASP A 126 -2.43 -1.31 -19.16
CA ASP A 126 -2.52 -2.50 -19.99
C ASP A 126 -3.81 -3.32 -19.77
N ALA A 127 -4.55 -3.05 -18.70
CA ALA A 127 -5.86 -3.64 -18.47
C ALA A 127 -6.95 -3.07 -19.40
N ALA A 128 -6.74 -1.88 -19.98
CA ALA A 128 -7.67 -1.22 -20.89
C ALA A 128 -9.13 -1.15 -20.38
N GLY A 129 -9.30 -1.00 -19.06
CA GLY A 129 -10.61 -0.93 -18.40
C GLY A 129 -11.24 -2.28 -18.02
N ASP A 130 -10.63 -3.41 -18.37
CA ASP A 130 -11.06 -4.74 -17.94
C ASP A 130 -10.62 -5.00 -16.48
N LYS A 131 -11.60 -5.17 -15.59
CA LYS A 131 -11.36 -5.35 -14.15
C LYS A 131 -10.75 -6.70 -13.76
N VAL A 132 -11.04 -7.76 -14.52
CA VAL A 132 -10.42 -9.07 -14.29
C VAL A 132 -8.95 -8.98 -14.67
N LYS A 133 -8.66 -8.42 -15.85
CA LYS A 133 -7.30 -8.20 -16.32
C LYS A 133 -6.50 -7.24 -15.43
N GLU A 134 -7.12 -6.15 -14.96
CA GLU A 134 -6.52 -5.22 -13.99
C GLU A 134 -6.10 -5.95 -12.71
N THR A 135 -6.96 -6.84 -12.21
CA THR A 135 -6.69 -7.65 -11.02
C THR A 135 -5.52 -8.61 -11.26
N GLU A 136 -5.53 -9.36 -12.37
CA GLU A 136 -4.46 -10.30 -12.73
C GLU A 136 -3.10 -9.61 -12.88
N LEU A 137 -3.04 -8.48 -13.59
CA LEU A 137 -1.81 -7.71 -13.80
C LEU A 137 -1.30 -7.10 -12.49
N LEU A 138 -2.20 -6.61 -11.62
CA LEU A 138 -1.81 -6.10 -10.31
C LEU A 138 -1.20 -7.20 -9.42
N LEU A 139 -1.82 -8.39 -9.40
CA LEU A 139 -1.32 -9.55 -8.66
C LEU A 139 0.06 -9.97 -9.16
N ASP A 140 0.26 -10.02 -10.48
CA ASP A 140 1.57 -10.33 -11.06
C ASP A 140 2.62 -9.25 -10.75
N ALA A 141 2.25 -7.98 -10.80
CA ALA A 141 3.13 -6.86 -10.45
C ALA A 141 3.58 -6.91 -8.99
N LEU A 142 2.65 -7.11 -8.04
CA LEU A 142 2.95 -7.23 -6.62
C LEU A 142 3.84 -8.43 -6.33
N LYS A 143 3.54 -9.58 -6.93
CA LYS A 143 4.34 -10.80 -6.76
C LYS A 143 5.74 -10.64 -7.35
N ASP A 144 5.84 -10.07 -8.55
CA ASP A 144 7.12 -9.87 -9.23
C ASP A 144 8.01 -8.86 -8.49
N ALA A 145 7.42 -7.85 -7.85
CA ALA A 145 8.18 -6.84 -7.13
C ALA A 145 8.85 -7.40 -5.86
N ARG A 146 8.34 -8.49 -5.30
CA ARG A 146 8.85 -9.08 -4.05
C ARG A 146 10.15 -9.85 -4.27
N LEU A 147 11.08 -9.74 -3.33
CA LEU A 147 12.34 -10.50 -3.32
C LEU A 147 12.19 -11.92 -2.76
N ARG A 148 11.06 -12.21 -2.10
CA ARG A 148 10.74 -13.49 -1.47
C ARG A 148 9.27 -13.82 -1.69
#